data_AF-A0A388PUM3-F1
#
_entry.id   AF-A0A388PUM3-F1
#
_cell.length_a   1.000
_cell.length_b   1.000
_cell.length_c   1.000
_cell.angle_alpha   90.00
_cell.angle_beta   90.00
_cell.angle_gamma   90.00
#
_symmetry.space_group_name_H-M   'P 1'
#
loop_
_entity.id
_entity.type
_entity.pdbx_description
1 polymer ?
#
loop_
_entity_poly.entity_id
_entity_poly.type
_entity_poly.pdbx_seq_one_letter_code
_entity_poly.pdbx_strand_id
1 'polypeptide(L)'
;MRRIRYFSSIGALITGLVAGILFVWTFTLTQNRLKIDDVLGVWPLHGLCGAWGGIAAGIFGSTYFGGMGGVSFASQLIGTLLGVLIALIGGFLVYGTLKHFFGIRLTQEEEFNGADISIHKTAANAED
;
A
#
# COMPACT_ATOMS: atom_id res chain seq x y z
N MET A 1 -18.12 -23.98 12.10
CA MET A 1 -17.13 -23.08 11.48
C MET A 1 -15.74 -23.38 12.03
N ARG A 2 -14.85 -24.04 11.27
CA ARG A 2 -13.43 -24.12 11.64
C ARG A 2 -12.79 -22.76 11.32
N ARG A 3 -12.27 -22.04 12.32
CA ARG A 3 -11.49 -20.82 12.08
C ARG A 3 -10.22 -21.23 11.34
N ILE A 4 -10.14 -20.90 10.05
CA ILE A 4 -8.93 -21.11 9.25
C ILE A 4 -7.91 -20.08 9.73
N ARG A 5 -7.04 -20.49 10.67
CA ARG A 5 -5.89 -19.68 11.12
C ARG A 5 -4.67 -20.13 10.34
N TYR A 6 -4.29 -19.37 9.32
CA TYR A 6 -3.12 -19.66 8.51
C TYR A 6 -1.81 -19.57 9.31
N PHE A 7 -1.74 -18.65 10.28
CA PHE A 7 -0.57 -18.42 11.13
C PHE A 7 -0.75 -18.96 12.54
N SER A 8 0.37 -19.32 13.17
CA SER A 8 0.46 -19.38 14.63
C SER A 8 0.33 -17.98 15.24
N SER A 9 -0.04 -17.90 16.53
CA SER A 9 -0.16 -16.61 17.23
C SER A 9 1.14 -15.81 17.19
N ILE A 10 2.28 -16.50 17.30
CA ILE A 10 3.62 -15.89 17.23
C ILE A 10 3.92 -15.38 15.82
N GLY A 11 3.61 -16.17 14.77
CA GLY A 11 3.77 -15.74 13.38
C GLY A 11 2.94 -14.49 13.05
N ALA A 12 1.70 -14.43 13.57
CA ALA A 12 0.85 -13.25 13.43
C ALA A 12 1.43 -12.02 14.14
N LEU A 13 1.94 -12.19 15.37
CA LEU A 13 2.57 -11.11 16.12
C LEU A 13 3.81 -10.56 15.40
N ILE A 14 4.70 -11.44 14.92
CA ILE A 14 5.92 -11.03 14.20
C ILE A 14 5.55 -10.31 12.89
N THR A 15 4.57 -10.83 12.15
CA THR A 15 4.13 -10.21 10.90
C THR A 15 3.64 -8.78 11.14
N GLY A 16 2.80 -8.58 12.16
CA GLY A 16 2.29 -7.25 12.53
C GLY A 16 3.36 -6.29 13.05
N LEU A 17 4.27 -6.77 13.90
CA LEU A 17 5.39 -5.97 14.42
C LEU A 17 6.29 -5.47 13.29
N VAL A 18 6.69 -6.36 12.38
CA VAL A 18 7.54 -5.99 11.24
C VAL A 18 6.80 -5.02 10.31
N ALA A 19 5.51 -5.25 10.04
CA ALA A 19 4.69 -4.32 9.25
C ALA A 19 4.63 -2.91 9.88
N GLY A 20 4.42 -2.81 11.20
CA GLY A 20 4.40 -1.52 11.90
C GLY A 20 5.73 -0.77 11.82
N ILE A 21 6.85 -1.48 12.01
CA ILE A 21 8.19 -0.90 11.88
C ILE A 21 8.46 -0.43 10.44
N LEU A 22 8.14 -1.28 9.45
CA LEU A 22 8.30 -0.95 8.03
C LEU A 22 7.48 0.28 7.65
N PHE A 23 6.22 0.36 8.08
CA PHE A 23 5.37 1.50 7.79
C PHE A 23 5.96 2.80 8.34
N VAL A 24 6.27 2.86 9.64
CA VAL A 24 6.77 4.10 10.27
C VAL A 24 8.09 4.53 9.62
N TRP A 25 9.02 3.59 9.41
CA TRP A 25 10.31 3.89 8.82
C TRP A 25 10.18 4.35 7.36
N THR A 26 9.46 3.61 6.53
CA THR A 26 9.31 3.94 5.11
C THR A 26 8.44 5.17 4.90
N PHE A 27 7.38 5.39 5.67
CA PHE A 27 6.59 6.62 5.61
C PHE A 27 7.46 7.84 5.93
N THR A 28 8.24 7.78 7.01
CA THR A 28 9.18 8.85 7.39
C THR A 28 10.23 9.09 6.31
N LEU A 29 10.79 8.03 5.72
CA LEU A 29 11.76 8.12 4.63
C LEU A 29 11.14 8.78 3.39
N THR A 30 9.97 8.32 2.97
CA THR A 30 9.22 8.83 1.81
C THR A 30 8.93 10.32 1.94
N GLN A 31 8.42 10.75 3.09
CA GLN A 31 8.03 12.14 3.35
C GLN A 31 9.24 13.07 3.58
N ASN A 32 10.17 12.66 4.43
CA ASN A 32 11.21 13.58 4.91
C ASN A 32 12.45 13.60 4.02
N ARG A 33 12.78 12.49 3.35
CA ARG A 33 14.01 12.37 2.55
C ARG A 33 13.71 12.30 1.05
N LEU A 34 12.79 11.44 0.64
CA LEU A 34 12.49 11.25 -0.79
C LEU A 34 11.60 12.35 -1.36
N LYS A 35 10.88 13.09 -0.49
CA LYS A 35 9.96 14.18 -0.88
C LYS A 35 8.92 13.71 -1.91
N ILE A 36 8.46 12.48 -1.74
CA ILE A 36 7.37 11.90 -2.53
C ILE A 36 6.06 12.26 -1.84
N ASP A 37 5.18 12.92 -2.57
CA ASP A 37 3.86 13.40 -2.13
C ASP A 37 2.82 12.25 -2.06
N ASP A 38 3.07 11.30 -1.16
CA ASP A 38 2.12 10.25 -0.79
C ASP A 38 1.36 10.67 0.49
N VAL A 39 0.40 11.56 0.32
CA VAL A 39 -0.35 12.25 1.39
C VAL A 39 -0.90 11.33 2.49
N LEU A 40 -1.32 10.11 2.14
CA LEU A 40 -1.93 9.16 3.08
C LEU A 40 -1.00 7.99 3.43
N GLY A 41 0.24 7.97 2.92
CA GLY A 41 1.18 6.87 3.12
C GLY A 41 0.68 5.55 2.52
N VAL A 42 0.01 5.61 1.37
CA VAL A 42 -0.61 4.44 0.71
C VAL A 42 0.47 3.45 0.26
N TRP A 43 1.58 3.92 -0.31
CA TRP A 43 2.67 3.03 -0.76
C TRP A 43 3.36 2.34 0.42
N PRO A 44 3.81 3.03 1.49
CA PRO A 44 4.42 2.40 2.64
C PRO A 44 3.47 1.45 3.38
N LEU A 45 2.19 1.82 3.51
CA LEU A 45 1.21 0.99 4.22
C LEU A 45 0.77 -0.20 3.38
N HIS A 46 0.14 0.03 2.22
CA HIS A 46 -0.48 -1.03 1.45
C HIS A 46 0.51 -1.74 0.53
N GLY A 47 1.40 -0.99 -0.12
CA GLY A 47 2.42 -1.55 -1.02
C GLY A 47 3.44 -2.38 -0.25
N LEU A 48 4.21 -1.74 0.63
CA LEU A 48 5.30 -2.40 1.35
C LEU A 48 4.82 -3.38 2.42
N CYS A 49 3.91 -2.98 3.31
CA CYS A 49 3.44 -3.92 4.34
C CYS A 49 2.59 -5.04 3.74
N GLY A 50 1.86 -4.79 2.65
CA GLY A 50 1.16 -5.83 1.90
C GLY A 50 2.12 -6.85 1.27
N ALA A 51 3.20 -6.38 0.64
CA ALA A 51 4.24 -7.25 0.11
C ALA A 51 4.93 -8.08 1.21
N TRP A 52 5.23 -7.45 2.36
CA TRP A 52 5.69 -8.17 3.54
C TRP A 52 4.69 -9.23 3.99
N GLY A 53 3.39 -8.91 4.05
CA GLY A 53 2.34 -9.87 4.42
C GLY A 53 2.29 -11.10 3.52
N GLY A 54 2.44 -10.92 2.20
CA GLY A 54 2.52 -12.02 1.24
C GLY A 54 3.73 -12.92 1.48
N ILE A 55 4.92 -12.32 1.63
CA ILE A 55 6.15 -13.06 1.93
C ILE A 55 6.05 -13.77 3.29
N ALA A 56 5.56 -13.08 4.31
CA ALA A 56 5.34 -13.61 5.66
C ALA A 56 4.35 -14.78 5.65
N ALA A 57 3.35 -14.78 4.76
CA ALA A 57 2.45 -15.91 4.60
C ALA A 57 3.16 -17.16 4.08
N GLY A 58 4.15 -17.00 3.19
CA GLY A 58 5.00 -18.10 2.74
C GLY A 58 5.92 -18.65 3.83
N ILE A 59 6.33 -17.80 4.77
CA ILE A 59 7.21 -18.18 5.90
C ILE A 59 6.38 -18.79 7.04
N PHE A 60 5.50 -18.01 7.65
CA PHE A 60 4.74 -18.39 8.85
C PHE A 60 3.50 -19.25 8.55
N GLY A 61 3.14 -19.43 7.28
CA GLY A 61 2.17 -20.45 6.86
C GLY A 61 2.73 -21.87 6.88
N SER A 62 4.06 -22.04 6.95
CA SER A 62 4.72 -23.33 7.06
C SER A 62 4.40 -24.03 8.38
N THR A 63 4.23 -25.37 8.34
CA THR A 63 4.06 -26.20 9.54
C THR A 63 5.27 -26.12 10.48
N TYR A 64 6.46 -25.83 9.94
CA TYR A 64 7.69 -25.63 10.73
C TYR A 64 7.55 -24.49 11.76
N PHE A 65 6.83 -23.43 11.40
CA PHE A 65 6.57 -22.27 12.29
C PHE A 65 5.19 -22.33 12.97
N GLY A 66 4.57 -23.51 12.99
CA GLY A 66 3.24 -23.73 13.57
C GLY A 66 2.08 -23.17 12.72
N GLY A 67 2.32 -22.89 11.45
CA GLY A 67 1.30 -22.54 10.47
C GLY A 67 0.50 -23.76 10.02
N MET A 68 -0.56 -23.52 9.25
CA MET A 68 -1.49 -24.57 8.80
C MET A 68 -0.87 -25.54 7.78
N GLY A 69 0.22 -25.15 7.09
CA GLY A 69 0.72 -25.86 5.93
C GLY A 69 -0.12 -25.60 4.67
N GLY A 70 0.25 -26.24 3.56
CA GLY A 70 -0.44 -26.06 2.27
C GLY A 70 -0.15 -24.72 1.56
N VAL A 71 0.78 -23.92 2.09
CA VAL A 71 1.24 -22.66 1.49
C VAL A 71 2.67 -22.84 1.02
N SER A 72 2.92 -22.59 -0.27
CA SER A 72 4.25 -22.61 -0.87
C SER A 72 4.92 -21.25 -0.73
N PHE A 73 6.11 -21.22 -0.13
CA PHE A 73 6.93 -20.00 -0.05
C PHE A 73 7.24 -19.45 -1.44
N ALA A 74 7.63 -20.32 -2.39
CA ALA A 74 7.93 -19.90 -3.75
C ALA A 74 6.71 -19.26 -4.43
N SER A 75 5.51 -19.83 -4.24
CA SER A 75 4.28 -19.26 -4.79
C SER A 75 3.93 -17.92 -4.18
N GLN A 76 4.10 -17.75 -2.87
CA GLN A 76 3.86 -16.47 -2.19
C GLN A 76 4.88 -15.40 -2.63
N LEU A 77 6.16 -15.76 -2.77
CA LEU A 77 7.20 -14.86 -3.25
C LEU A 77 6.94 -14.42 -4.69
N ILE A 78 6.75 -15.37 -5.61
CA ILE A 78 6.49 -15.09 -7.02
C ILE A 78 5.19 -14.29 -7.18
N GLY A 79 4.12 -14.70 -6.50
CA GLY A 79 2.83 -14.01 -6.55
C GLY A 79 2.91 -12.58 -6.03
N THR A 80 3.64 -12.34 -4.93
CA THR A 80 3.87 -11.00 -4.39
C THR A 80 4.63 -10.13 -5.37
N LEU A 81 5.75 -10.63 -5.92
CA LEU A 81 6.57 -9.87 -6.87
C LEU A 81 5.81 -9.58 -8.17
N LEU A 82 5.04 -10.55 -8.68
CA LEU A 82 4.19 -10.36 -9.84
C LEU A 82 3.09 -9.34 -9.58
N GLY A 83 2.47 -9.37 -8.40
CA GLY A 83 1.47 -8.38 -7.98
C GLY A 83 2.06 -6.97 -7.94
N VAL A 84 3.24 -6.80 -7.36
CA VAL A 84 3.97 -5.52 -7.35
C VAL A 84 4.27 -5.05 -8.77
N LEU A 85 4.76 -5.94 -9.64
CA LEU A 85 5.10 -5.62 -11.02
C LEU A 85 3.87 -5.17 -11.81
N ILE A 86 2.76 -5.91 -11.71
CA ILE A 86 1.49 -5.57 -12.37
C ILE A 86 0.96 -4.24 -11.86
N ALA A 87 1.00 -3.99 -10.54
CA ALA A 87 0.54 -2.74 -9.96
C ALA A 87 1.36 -1.54 -10.44
N LEU A 88 2.70 -1.66 -10.48
CA LEU A 88 3.58 -0.59 -10.94
C LEU A 88 3.43 -0.32 -12.44
N ILE A 89 3.46 -1.36 -13.28
CA ILE A 89 3.32 -1.22 -14.73
C ILE A 89 1.91 -0.70 -15.05
N GLY A 90 0.88 -1.33 -14.50
CA GLY A 90 -0.52 -0.95 -14.74
C GLY A 90 -0.80 0.48 -14.28
N GLY A 91 -0.36 0.84 -13.06
CA GLY A 91 -0.50 2.20 -12.54
C GLY A 91 0.23 3.23 -13.42
N PHE A 92 1.47 2.96 -13.80
CA PHE A 92 2.24 3.86 -14.66
C PHE A 92 1.59 4.04 -16.04
N LEU A 93 1.12 2.94 -16.65
CA LEU A 93 0.44 3.01 -17.94
C LEU A 93 -0.88 3.78 -17.85
N VAL A 94 -1.73 3.48 -16.87
CA VAL A 94 -3.04 4.12 -16.72
C VAL A 94 -2.87 5.61 -16.41
N TYR A 95 -2.17 5.95 -15.33
CA TYR A 95 -2.02 7.35 -14.91
C TYR A 95 -1.11 8.14 -15.86
N GLY A 96 -0.10 7.51 -16.47
CA GLY A 96 0.73 8.13 -17.50
C GLY A 96 -0.07 8.49 -18.76
N THR A 97 -0.95 7.58 -19.20
CA THR A 97 -1.86 7.83 -20.33
C THR A 97 -2.83 8.96 -20.00
N LEU A 98 -3.49 8.90 -18.84
CA LEU A 98 -4.42 9.96 -18.42
C LEU A 98 -3.73 11.33 -18.32
N LYS A 99 -2.52 11.36 -17.75
CA LYS A 99 -1.71 12.58 -17.67
C LYS A 99 -1.37 13.14 -19.05
N HIS A 100 -1.06 12.27 -20.02
CA HIS A 100 -0.70 12.71 -21.37
C HIS A 100 -1.87 13.32 -22.14
N PHE A 101 -3.06 12.73 -22.03
CA PHE A 101 -4.23 13.15 -22.83
C PHE A 101 -5.12 14.19 -22.15
N PHE A 102 -5.27 14.14 -20.83
CA PHE A 102 -6.26 14.96 -20.11
C PHE A 102 -5.65 15.92 -19.09
N GLY A 103 -4.46 15.58 -18.56
CA GLY A 103 -3.98 16.19 -17.33
C GLY A 103 -4.79 15.70 -16.12
N ILE A 104 -4.11 15.41 -15.01
CA ILE A 104 -4.73 14.79 -13.81
C ILE A 104 -4.43 15.54 -12.52
N ARG A 105 -3.82 16.72 -12.60
CA ARG A 105 -3.58 17.62 -11.47
C ARG A 105 -4.27 18.95 -11.71
N LEU A 106 -4.75 19.55 -10.63
CA LEU A 106 -5.20 20.94 -10.59
C LEU A 106 -4.06 21.89 -10.91
N THR A 107 -4.40 23.08 -11.41
CA THR A 107 -3.46 24.20 -11.49
C THR A 107 -3.07 24.67 -10.08
N GLN A 108 -1.98 25.42 -9.97
CA GLN A 108 -1.51 25.91 -8.66
C GLN A 108 -2.52 26.83 -7.96
N GLU A 109 -3.25 27.66 -8.73
CA GLU A 109 -4.31 28.50 -8.20
C GLU A 109 -5.52 27.67 -7.73
N GLU A 110 -5.91 26.65 -8.51
CA GLU A 110 -7.02 25.76 -8.13
C GLU A 110 -6.67 24.89 -6.91
N GLU A 111 -5.42 24.43 -6.80
CA GLU A 111 -4.90 23.68 -5.66
C GLU A 111 -4.85 24.58 -4.41
N PHE A 112 -4.46 25.85 -4.55
CA PHE A 112 -4.49 26.83 -3.47
C PHE A 112 -5.91 27.11 -2.96
N ASN A 113 -6.88 27.26 -3.86
CA ASN A 113 -8.28 27.50 -3.50
C ASN A 113 -8.98 26.24 -2.94
N GLY A 114 -8.41 25.05 -3.15
CA GLY A 114 -8.97 23.77 -2.73
C GLY A 114 -9.95 23.16 -3.74
N ALA A 115 -10.01 21.82 -3.77
CA ALA A 115 -10.80 21.07 -4.74
C ALA A 115 -12.32 21.31 -4.62
N ASP A 116 -12.83 21.55 -3.41
CA ASP A 116 -14.26 21.79 -3.18
C ASP A 116 -14.74 23.05 -3.91
N ILE A 117 -13.97 24.14 -3.86
CA ILE A 117 -14.29 25.39 -4.56
C ILE A 117 -13.91 25.28 -6.05
N SER A 118 -12.74 24.74 -6.36
CA SER A 118 -12.19 24.71 -7.72
C SER A 118 -12.95 23.76 -8.64
N ILE A 119 -13.35 22.59 -8.15
CA ILE A 119 -14.06 21.55 -8.93
C ILE A 119 -15.56 21.57 -8.64
N HIS A 120 -15.95 21.53 -7.36
CA HIS A 120 -17.34 21.27 -6.97
C HIS A 120 -18.18 22.53 -6.78
N LYS A 121 -17.56 23.72 -6.71
CA LYS A 121 -18.23 25.01 -6.50
C LYS A 121 -19.05 25.04 -5.21
N THR A 122 -18.53 24.39 -4.17
CA THR A 122 -19.17 24.27 -2.86
C THR A 122 -18.17 24.50 -1.73
N ALA A 123 -18.65 25.03 -0.62
CA ALA A 123 -17.88 25.18 0.62
C ALA A 123 -17.95 23.91 1.47
N ALA A 124 -16.85 23.57 2.15
CA ALA A 124 -16.81 22.47 3.11
C ALA A 124 -17.41 22.87 4.46
N ASN A 125 -17.23 24.13 4.86
CA ASN A 125 -17.75 24.69 6.10
C ASN A 125 -18.81 25.76 5.82
N ALA A 126 -19.66 26.05 6.80
CA ALA A 126 -20.74 27.03 6.64
C ALA A 126 -20.26 28.50 6.59
N GLU A 127 -19.00 28.75 6.95
CA GLU A 127 -18.39 30.08 7.00
C GLU A 127 -17.51 30.39 5.76
N ASP A 128 -17.29 29.40 4.90
CA ASP A 128 -16.56 29.52 3.63
C ASP A 128 -17.53 29.80 2.45
#